data_AF-A0A7C4MZF1-F1
#
_entry.id   AF-A0A7C4MZF1-F1
#
_cell.length_a   1.000
_cell.length_b   1.000
_cell.length_c   1.000
_cell.angle_alpha   90.00
_cell.angle_beta   90.00
_cell.angle_gamma   90.00
#
_symmetry.space_group_name_H-M   'P 1'
#
loop_
_entity.id
_entity.type
_entity.pdbx_description
1 polymer ?
#
loop_
_entity_poly.entity_id
_entity_poly.type
_entity_poly.pdbx_seq_one_letter_code
_entity_poly.pdbx_strand_id
1 'polypeptide(L)'
;MRRQKGFTLIELMVVVAILGILATTAVPFYQTWTQRAYGSQATMIMKSLVDGQIMYYLENNKFYPDEGKPPIFVPYKGEGTPWPSDALDGIEKNLKVKVSQSPQFNYMIVNYGGDDGVTIKIEAPFPLFKGQGSPGYLFATVNPRGEVIYAGP
;
A
#
# COMPACT_ATOMS: atom_id res chain seq x y z
N MET A 1 17.35 -41.30 -43.27
CA MET A 1 16.56 -40.06 -43.35
C MET A 1 15.60 -40.00 -42.16
N ARG A 2 15.81 -39.09 -41.20
CA ARG A 2 14.84 -38.87 -40.10
C ARG A 2 13.65 -38.08 -40.65
N ARG A 3 12.43 -38.64 -40.59
CA ARG A 3 11.20 -37.90 -40.93
C ARG A 3 10.99 -36.80 -39.88
N GLN A 4 11.19 -35.54 -40.26
CA GLN A 4 10.70 -34.41 -39.46
C GLN A 4 9.17 -34.44 -39.52
N LYS A 5 8.53 -34.76 -38.39
CA LYS A 5 7.09 -34.54 -38.22
C LYS A 5 6.90 -33.05 -37.91
N GLY A 6 6.27 -32.33 -38.83
CA GLY A 6 5.79 -30.96 -38.59
C GLY A 6 4.53 -30.96 -37.74
N PHE A 7 4.30 -29.85 -37.03
CA PHE A 7 3.07 -29.61 -36.26
C PHE A 7 1.89 -29.40 -37.21
N THR A 8 0.71 -29.93 -36.89
CA THR A 8 -0.49 -29.76 -37.71
C THR A 8 -1.22 -28.47 -37.36
N LEU A 9 -1.92 -27.87 -38.34
CA LEU A 9 -2.76 -26.71 -38.10
C LEU A 9 -3.89 -27.02 -37.10
N ILE A 10 -4.43 -28.25 -37.13
CA ILE A 10 -5.48 -28.65 -36.21
C ILE A 10 -4.99 -28.75 -34.77
N GLU A 11 -3.76 -29.25 -34.54
CA GLU A 11 -3.14 -29.24 -33.21
C GLU A 11 -2.99 -27.81 -32.70
N LEU A 12 -2.56 -26.87 -33.55
CA LEU A 12 -2.44 -25.46 -33.17
C LEU A 12 -3.81 -24.85 -32.81
N MET A 13 -4.85 -25.13 -33.59
CA MET A 13 -6.19 -24.59 -33.36
C MET A 13 -6.78 -25.04 -32.01
N VAL A 14 -6.60 -26.32 -31.66
CA VAL A 14 -7.07 -26.84 -30.36
C VAL A 14 -6.28 -26.20 -29.21
N VAL A 15 -4.97 -26.00 -29.36
CA VAL A 15 -4.15 -25.33 -28.35
C VAL A 15 -4.62 -23.89 -28.11
N VAL A 16 -4.88 -23.13 -29.18
CA VAL A 16 -5.35 -21.74 -29.06
C VAL A 16 -6.75 -21.68 -28.41
N ALA A 17 -7.64 -22.62 -28.75
CA ALA A 17 -8.97 -22.69 -28.15
C ALA A 17 -8.91 -22.93 -26.63
N ILE A 18 -8.06 -23.87 -26.18
CA ILE A 18 -7.86 -24.14 -24.75
C ILE A 18 -7.22 -22.94 -24.04
N LEU A 19 -6.21 -22.30 -24.66
CA LEU A 19 -5.57 -21.10 -24.11
C LEU A 19 -6.56 -19.94 -23.92
N GLY A 20 -7.53 -19.76 -24.83
CA GLY A 20 -8.57 -18.73 -24.70
C GLY A 20 -9.46 -18.93 -23.46
N ILE A 21 -9.86 -20.18 -23.19
CA ILE A 21 -10.66 -20.52 -21.99
C ILE A 21 -9.85 -20.28 -20.71
N LEU A 22 -8.58 -20.71 -20.70
CA LEU A 22 -7.69 -20.50 -19.56
C LEU A 22 -7.43 -19.01 -19.30
N ALA A 23 -7.18 -18.21 -20.34
CA ALA A 23 -6.92 -16.78 -20.20
C ALA A 23 -8.11 -16.03 -19.58
N THR A 24 -9.33 -16.37 -20.01
CA THR A 24 -10.57 -15.72 -19.52
C THR A 24 -10.77 -15.93 -18.02
N THR A 25 -10.43 -17.11 -17.50
CA THR A 25 -10.51 -17.38 -16.06
C THR A 25 -9.29 -16.86 -15.29
N ALA A 26 -8.09 -16.93 -15.87
CA ALA A 26 -6.85 -16.55 -15.19
C ALA A 26 -6.75 -15.06 -14.86
N VAL A 27 -7.25 -14.16 -15.72
CA VAL A 27 -7.16 -12.70 -15.52
C VAL A 27 -7.85 -12.21 -14.23
N PRO A 28 -9.15 -12.50 -13.99
CA PRO A 28 -9.82 -12.04 -12.76
C PRO A 28 -9.21 -12.66 -11.49
N PHE A 29 -8.74 -13.91 -11.58
CA PHE A 29 -8.00 -14.52 -10.47
C PHE A 29 -6.73 -13.74 -10.19
N TYR A 30 -5.87 -13.52 -11.18
CA TYR A 30 -4.61 -12.80 -11.04
C TYR A 30 -4.81 -11.40 -10.43
N GLN A 31 -5.83 -10.67 -10.88
CA GLN A 31 -6.19 -9.36 -10.31
C GLN A 31 -6.55 -9.46 -8.82
N THR A 32 -7.32 -10.47 -8.43
CA THR A 32 -7.69 -10.70 -7.02
C THR A 32 -6.48 -11.06 -6.16
N TRP A 33 -5.57 -11.91 -6.66
CA TRP A 33 -4.35 -12.29 -5.94
C TRP A 33 -3.41 -11.11 -5.73
N THR A 34 -3.21 -10.29 -6.76
CA THR A 34 -2.37 -9.11 -6.67
C THR A 34 -2.97 -8.06 -5.72
N GLN A 35 -4.27 -7.81 -5.77
CA GLN A 35 -4.96 -6.93 -4.80
C GLN A 35 -4.77 -7.41 -3.36
N ARG A 36 -4.94 -8.70 -3.07
CA ARG A 36 -4.70 -9.27 -1.73
C ARG A 36 -3.26 -9.10 -1.28
N ALA A 37 -2.30 -9.30 -2.19
CA ALA A 37 -0.88 -9.09 -1.89
C ALA A 37 -0.60 -7.62 -1.52
N TYR A 38 -1.16 -6.66 -2.26
CA TYR A 38 -1.05 -5.24 -1.96
C TYR A 38 -1.74 -4.86 -0.63
N GLY A 39 -2.93 -5.41 -0.34
CA GLY A 39 -3.60 -5.19 0.94
C GLY A 39 -2.78 -5.71 2.13
N SER A 40 -2.16 -6.89 1.99
CA SER A 40 -1.23 -7.43 2.99
C SER A 40 0.01 -6.55 3.15
N GLN A 41 0.56 -6.03 2.05
CA GLN A 41 1.70 -5.13 2.08
C GLN A 41 1.37 -3.80 2.78
N ALA A 42 0.22 -3.20 2.45
CA ALA A 42 -0.28 -1.99 3.10
C ALA A 42 -0.44 -2.20 4.61
N THR A 43 -0.98 -3.35 5.03
CA THR A 43 -1.15 -3.69 6.45
C THR A 43 0.19 -3.79 7.19
N MET A 44 1.21 -4.42 6.57
CA MET A 44 2.55 -4.51 7.17
C MET A 44 3.21 -3.13 7.32
N ILE A 45 3.12 -2.29 6.29
CA ILE A 45 3.69 -0.94 6.32
C ILE A 45 2.95 -0.08 7.36
N MET A 46 1.62 -0.17 7.40
CA MET A 46 0.80 0.53 8.38
C MET A 46 1.21 0.16 9.80
N LYS A 47 1.39 -1.13 10.10
CA LYS A 47 1.85 -1.57 11.41
C LYS A 47 3.21 -0.97 11.75
N SER A 48 4.16 -1.00 10.83
CA SER A 48 5.50 -0.44 11.07
C SER A 48 5.44 1.06 11.35
N LEU A 49 4.60 1.82 10.64
CA LEU A 49 4.42 3.25 10.87
C LEU A 49 3.73 3.54 12.21
N VAL A 50 2.70 2.78 12.57
CA VAL A 50 2.02 2.88 13.87
C VAL A 50 3.00 2.59 15.01
N ASP A 51 3.75 1.49 14.94
CA ASP A 51 4.76 1.15 15.94
C ASP A 51 5.80 2.28 16.06
N GLY A 52 6.24 2.85 14.94
CA GLY A 52 7.15 3.99 14.90
C GLY A 52 6.58 5.24 15.58
N GLN A 53 5.29 5.54 15.38
CA GLN A 53 4.62 6.67 16.05
C GLN A 53 4.53 6.47 17.56
N ILE A 54 4.19 5.25 18.00
CA ILE A 54 4.13 4.91 19.43
C ILE A 54 5.51 5.10 20.06
N MET A 55 6.57 4.55 19.46
CA MET A 55 7.94 4.69 19.98
C MET A 55 8.38 6.16 20.00
N TYR A 56 8.11 6.91 18.94
CA TYR A 56 8.43 8.34 18.90
C TYR A 56 7.71 9.12 20.01
N TYR A 57 6.44 8.81 20.28
CA TYR A 57 5.67 9.42 21.36
C TYR A 57 6.24 9.07 22.74
N LEU A 58 6.60 7.81 22.98
CA LEU A 58 7.21 7.38 24.24
C LEU A 58 8.56 8.07 24.51
N GLU A 59 9.34 8.37 23.46
CA GLU A 59 10.63 9.05 23.58
C GLU A 59 10.51 10.57 23.70
N ASN A 60 9.57 11.19 22.98
CA ASN A 60 9.53 12.64 22.79
C ASN A 60 8.31 13.32 23.42
N ASN A 61 7.37 12.55 23.97
CA ASN A 61 6.08 13.02 24.50
C ASN A 61 5.24 13.82 23.50
N LYS A 62 5.39 13.51 22.21
CA LYS A 62 4.66 14.12 21.08
C LYS A 62 4.70 13.19 19.86
N PHE A 63 3.75 13.33 18.93
CA PHE A 63 3.76 12.59 17.67
C PHE A 63 4.61 13.27 16.59
N TYR A 64 4.95 12.52 15.55
CA TYR A 64 5.60 13.04 14.34
C TYR A 64 4.63 12.98 13.14
N PRO A 65 4.50 14.03 12.31
CA PRO A 65 5.09 15.35 12.49
C PRO A 65 4.50 16.06 13.72
N ASP A 66 5.15 17.16 14.15
CA ASP A 66 4.62 17.98 15.26
C ASP A 66 3.22 18.53 14.93
N GLU A 67 2.43 18.78 15.97
CA GLU A 67 1.09 19.36 15.82
C GLU A 67 1.12 20.70 15.08
N GLY A 68 0.14 20.93 14.20
CA GLY A 68 0.06 22.13 13.38
C GLY A 68 1.07 22.19 12.23
N LYS A 69 1.94 21.18 12.08
CA LYS A 69 2.76 21.03 10.88
C LYS A 69 1.93 20.49 9.71
N PRO A 70 2.32 20.82 8.48
CA PRO A 70 1.65 20.25 7.33
C PRO A 70 1.81 18.72 7.28
N PRO A 71 0.89 18.02 6.61
CA PRO A 71 0.94 16.57 6.54
C PRO A 71 2.17 16.10 5.78
N ILE A 72 2.71 14.95 6.18
CA ILE A 72 3.71 14.25 5.39
C ILE A 72 2.96 13.46 4.33
N PHE A 73 3.23 13.75 3.07
CA PHE A 73 2.63 13.09 1.92
C PHE A 73 3.74 12.48 1.05
N VAL A 74 3.69 11.17 0.86
CA VAL A 74 4.61 10.45 -0.03
C VAL A 74 3.75 9.83 -1.14
N PRO A 75 3.67 10.48 -2.31
CA PRO A 75 2.89 9.95 -3.42
C PRO A 75 3.58 8.72 -4.01
N TYR A 76 2.80 7.87 -4.67
CA TYR A 76 3.31 6.74 -5.41
C TYR A 76 4.19 7.22 -6.57
N LYS A 77 5.11 6.35 -6.99
CA LYS A 77 6.11 6.67 -8.00
C LYS A 77 5.43 7.07 -9.32
N GLY A 78 5.67 8.31 -9.74
CA GLY A 78 5.14 8.87 -10.98
C GLY A 78 3.94 9.80 -10.81
N GLU A 79 3.32 9.86 -9.62
CA GLU A 79 2.28 10.87 -9.33
C GLU A 79 2.90 12.22 -8.92
N GLY A 80 3.98 12.19 -8.16
CA GLY A 80 4.65 13.40 -7.70
C GLY A 80 5.89 13.12 -6.86
N THR A 81 6.37 14.16 -6.18
CA THR A 81 7.48 14.08 -5.23
C THR A 81 6.97 14.05 -3.79
N PRO A 82 7.68 13.41 -2.86
CA PRO A 82 7.36 13.48 -1.44
C PRO A 82 7.33 14.93 -0.95
N TRP A 83 6.40 15.22 -0.04
CA TRP A 83 6.23 16.51 0.60
C TRP A 83 6.03 16.35 2.12
N PRO A 84 6.76 17.07 2.97
CA PRO A 84 7.87 17.96 2.63
C PRO A 84 9.01 17.21 1.91
N SER A 85 9.97 17.93 1.31
CA SER A 85 11.02 17.31 0.49
C SER A 85 11.86 16.28 1.25
N ASP A 86 11.94 16.42 2.57
CA ASP A 86 12.59 15.50 3.50
C ASP A 86 11.64 14.42 4.06
N ALA A 87 10.44 14.23 3.51
CA ALA A 87 9.42 13.31 4.03
C ALA A 87 9.96 11.89 4.28
N LEU A 88 10.69 11.32 3.32
CA LEU A 88 11.25 9.97 3.45
C LEU A 88 12.34 9.90 4.54
N ASP A 89 13.28 10.86 4.51
CA ASP A 89 14.36 10.94 5.49
C ASP A 89 13.82 11.23 6.91
N GLY A 90 12.77 12.04 6.99
CA GLY A 90 12.08 12.41 8.22
C GLY A 90 11.35 11.21 8.84
N ILE A 91 10.66 10.41 8.02
CA ILE A 91 10.06 9.14 8.46
C ILE A 91 11.14 8.18 8.95
N GLU A 92 12.23 7.99 8.20
CA GLU A 92 13.31 7.08 8.61
C GLU A 92 13.99 7.54 9.89
N LYS A 93 14.32 8.83 9.99
CA LYS A 93 15.03 9.38 11.14
C LYS A 93 14.19 9.37 12.41
N ASN A 94 12.93 9.78 12.33
CA ASN A 94 12.07 9.97 13.51
C ASN A 94 11.32 8.69 13.86
N LEU A 95 10.72 8.01 12.89
CA LEU A 95 9.91 6.81 13.14
C LEU A 95 10.72 5.51 13.08
N LYS A 96 12.00 5.57 12.67
CA LYS A 96 12.86 4.40 12.46
C LYS A 96 12.29 3.42 11.41
N VAL A 97 11.44 3.91 10.51
CA VAL A 97 10.82 3.13 9.44
C VAL A 97 11.42 3.49 8.11
N LYS A 98 11.91 2.50 7.37
CA LYS A 98 12.36 2.70 5.99
C LYS A 98 11.17 2.59 5.05
N VAL A 99 10.68 3.73 4.57
CA VAL A 99 9.65 3.79 3.51
C VAL A 99 10.30 4.34 2.24
N SER A 100 9.86 3.84 1.09
CA SER A 100 10.20 4.39 -0.22
C SER A 100 8.93 4.73 -0.98
N GLN A 101 9.05 5.53 -2.05
CA GLN A 101 7.93 5.74 -2.96
C GLN A 101 7.52 4.41 -3.60
N SER A 102 6.37 3.90 -3.16
CA SER A 102 5.77 2.68 -3.71
C SER A 102 5.29 2.94 -5.13
N PRO A 103 5.30 1.94 -6.04
CA PRO A 103 4.63 2.07 -7.32
C PRO A 103 3.09 2.12 -7.21
N GLN A 104 2.51 1.76 -6.05
CA GLN A 104 1.06 1.60 -5.89
C GLN A 104 0.46 2.34 -4.70
N PHE A 105 1.28 2.88 -3.78
CA PHE A 105 0.78 3.46 -2.53
C PHE A 105 1.13 4.94 -2.38
N ASN A 106 0.10 5.70 -2.04
CA ASN A 106 0.21 7.01 -1.44
C ASN A 106 0.24 6.84 0.08
N TYR A 107 1.21 7.44 0.74
CA TYR A 107 1.27 7.51 2.20
C TYR A 107 0.98 8.93 2.65
N MET A 108 0.15 9.08 3.68
CA MET A 108 -0.10 10.37 4.31
C MET A 108 -0.04 10.22 5.83
N ILE A 109 0.66 11.11 6.51
CA ILE A 109 0.71 11.19 7.97
C ILE A 109 0.26 12.60 8.36
N VAL A 110 -0.79 12.69 9.15
CA VAL A 110 -1.39 13.95 9.62
C VAL A 110 -1.41 13.92 11.14
N ASN A 111 -0.86 14.93 11.79
CA ASN A 111 -1.04 15.12 13.23
C ASN A 111 -2.19 16.10 13.46
N TYR A 112 -3.31 15.58 13.96
CA TYR A 112 -4.50 16.37 14.29
C TYR A 112 -4.40 17.03 15.67
N GLY A 113 -3.46 16.60 16.51
CA GLY A 113 -3.28 17.14 17.85
C GLY A 113 -4.35 16.68 18.83
N GLY A 114 -4.33 17.27 20.02
CA GLY A 114 -5.33 17.00 21.07
C GLY A 114 -5.52 15.52 21.39
N ASP A 115 -6.77 15.12 21.63
CA ASP A 115 -7.16 13.71 21.87
C ASP A 115 -7.17 12.86 20.59
N ASP A 116 -7.18 13.47 19.39
CA ASP A 116 -7.26 12.76 18.10
C ASP A 116 -5.89 12.19 17.68
N GLY A 117 -4.79 12.81 18.10
CA GLY A 117 -3.43 12.33 17.88
C GLY A 117 -3.01 12.33 16.40
N VAL A 118 -2.31 11.27 15.98
CA VAL A 118 -1.74 11.15 14.63
C VAL A 118 -2.48 10.10 13.80
N THR A 119 -2.81 10.44 12.57
CA THR A 119 -3.44 9.53 11.60
C THR A 119 -2.49 9.24 10.45
N ILE A 120 -2.35 7.96 10.14
CA ILE A 120 -1.62 7.44 8.98
C ILE A 120 -2.67 6.93 8.00
N LYS A 121 -2.54 7.33 6.73
CA LYS A 121 -3.35 6.83 5.61
C LYS A 121 -2.43 6.19 4.57
N ILE A 122 -2.82 5.02 4.10
CA ILE A 122 -2.26 4.38 2.91
C ILE A 122 -3.39 4.30 1.89
N GLU A 123 -3.17 4.81 0.69
CA GLU A 123 -4.16 4.80 -0.40
C GLU A 123 -3.57 4.16 -1.66
N ALA A 124 -4.41 3.47 -2.43
CA ALA A 124 -4.06 2.91 -3.72
C ALA A 124 -5.15 3.23 -4.76
N PRO A 125 -4.81 3.32 -6.06
CA PRO A 125 -5.77 3.57 -7.15
C PRO A 125 -6.68 2.37 -7.45
N PHE A 126 -6.68 1.36 -6.59
CA PHE A 126 -7.49 0.15 -6.66
C PHE A 126 -7.92 -0.27 -5.26
N PRO A 127 -8.99 -1.09 -5.12
CA PRO A 127 -9.42 -1.60 -3.82
C PRO A 127 -8.32 -2.42 -3.13
N LEU A 128 -8.03 -2.11 -1.86
CA LEU A 128 -7.06 -2.86 -1.05
C LEU A 128 -7.71 -4.05 -0.35
N PHE A 129 -8.98 -3.92 0.02
CA PHE A 129 -9.73 -4.95 0.72
C PHE A 129 -11.11 -5.15 0.10
N LYS A 130 -11.77 -6.26 0.45
CA LYS A 130 -13.08 -6.63 -0.10
C LYS A 130 -14.13 -5.60 0.33
N GLY A 131 -14.96 -5.15 -0.60
CA GLY A 131 -16.03 -4.18 -0.33
C GLY A 131 -15.60 -2.71 -0.43
N GLN A 132 -14.31 -2.44 -0.65
CA GLN A 132 -13.83 -1.09 -0.93
C GLN A 132 -14.03 -0.69 -2.40
N GLY A 133 -14.29 0.60 -2.62
CA GLY A 133 -14.23 1.22 -3.93
C GLY A 133 -12.78 1.53 -4.35
N SER A 134 -12.64 2.22 -5.48
CA SER A 134 -11.38 2.87 -5.87
C SER A 134 -11.53 4.39 -5.65
N PRO A 135 -10.59 5.04 -4.94
CA PRO A 135 -9.36 4.47 -4.39
C PRO A 135 -9.62 3.57 -3.15
N GLY A 136 -8.80 2.53 -3.02
CA GLY A 136 -8.76 1.70 -1.81
C GLY A 136 -7.87 2.33 -0.77
N TYR A 137 -8.18 2.12 0.52
CA TYR A 137 -7.47 2.81 1.60
C TYR A 137 -7.33 1.97 2.87
N LEU A 138 -6.36 2.35 3.70
CA LEU A 138 -6.19 1.87 5.06
C LEU A 138 -5.81 3.09 5.92
N PHE A 139 -6.51 3.27 7.04
CA PHE A 139 -6.22 4.30 8.02
C PHE A 139 -5.85 3.65 9.36
N ALA A 140 -4.97 4.30 10.09
CA ALA A 140 -4.75 4.03 11.51
C ALA A 140 -4.56 5.36 12.23
N THR A 141 -5.23 5.52 13.37
CA THR A 141 -5.07 6.67 14.25
C THR A 141 -4.47 6.21 15.56
N VAL A 142 -3.42 6.89 16.02
CA VAL A 142 -2.77 6.66 17.31
C VAL A 142 -3.00 7.88 18.17
N ASN A 143 -3.69 7.68 19.30
CA ASN A 143 -3.99 8.77 20.23
C ASN A 143 -2.97 8.85 21.38
N PRO A 144 -2.92 9.98 22.12
CA PRO A 144 -1.99 10.14 23.26
C PRO A 144 -2.18 9.12 24.40
N ARG A 145 -3.35 8.46 24.46
CA ARG A 145 -3.66 7.42 25.46
C ARG A 145 -3.10 6.05 25.08
N GLY A 146 -2.45 5.95 23.92
CA GLY A 146 -1.89 4.71 23.38
C GLY A 146 -2.92 3.81 22.71
N GLU A 147 -4.14 4.29 22.50
CA GLU A 147 -5.16 3.57 21.74
C GLU A 147 -4.86 3.70 20.25
N VAL A 148 -4.96 2.58 19.54
CA VAL A 148 -4.80 2.52 18.09
C VAL A 148 -6.14 2.13 17.48
N ILE A 149 -6.68 3.02 16.66
CA ILE A 149 -7.93 2.80 15.93
C ILE A 149 -7.56 2.54 14.47
N TYR A 150 -7.74 1.30 14.02
CA TYR A 150 -7.62 0.96 12.61
C TYR A 150 -8.96 1.18 11.93
N ALA A 151 -8.93 1.90 10.81
CA ALA A 151 -10.09 2.10 9.94
C ALA A 151 -9.71 1.78 8.49
N GLY A 152 -10.14 0.62 8.03
CA GLY A 152 -9.97 0.06 6.69
C GLY A 152 -10.75 -1.25 6.73
N PRO A 153 -11.42 -1.64 5.62
CA PRO A 153 -12.73 -2.29 5.55
C PRO A 153 -12.98 -3.43 6.53
#